data_AF-A0A0L7KYC9-F1
#
_entry.id   AF-A0A0L7KYC9-F1
#
_cell.length_a   1.000
_cell.length_b   1.000
_cell.length_c   1.000
_cell.angle_alpha   90.00
_cell.angle_beta   90.00
_cell.angle_gamma   90.00
#
_symmetry.space_group_name_H-M   'P 1'
#
loop_
_entity.id
_entity.type
_entity.pdbx_description
1 polymer ?
#
loop_
_entity_poly.entity_id
_entity_poly.type
_entity_poly.pdbx_seq_one_letter_code
_entity_poly.pdbx_strand_id
1 'polypeptide(L)'
;MAGLYVTAQRLYQVRVGLRVSPKVPVHIEASVSSSNNAARTGRPAANASLIGGLAASRPFQIMYRNEEVTLRDIVHFRAHLLGKKVVPIA
;
A
#
# COMPACT_ATOMS: atom_id res chain seq x y z
N MET A 1 -32.43 9.44 -27.22
CA MET A 1 -31.07 9.77 -26.75
C MET A 1 -30.99 9.43 -25.27
N ALA A 2 -30.71 8.18 -24.92
CA ALA A 2 -30.58 7.72 -23.55
C ALA A 2 -29.09 7.52 -23.24
N GLY A 3 -28.47 8.53 -22.62
CA GLY A 3 -27.16 8.38 -22.01
C GLY A 3 -27.33 7.71 -20.66
N LEU A 4 -27.20 6.38 -20.61
CA LEU A 4 -27.08 5.67 -19.35
C LEU A 4 -25.64 5.88 -18.85
N TYR A 5 -25.44 6.92 -18.03
CA TYR A 5 -24.15 7.17 -17.41
C TYR A 5 -23.83 6.06 -16.39
N VAL A 6 -22.63 5.51 -16.53
CA VAL A 6 -22.04 4.36 -15.82
C VAL A 6 -22.23 4.42 -14.30
N THR A 7 -22.66 3.31 -13.70
CA THR A 7 -22.69 3.11 -12.25
C THR A 7 -21.26 3.03 -11.70
N ALA A 8 -20.70 4.15 -11.25
CA ALA A 8 -19.37 4.25 -10.65
C ALA A 8 -19.32 3.68 -9.21
N GLN A 9 -19.63 2.40 -9.03
CA GLN A 9 -19.79 1.79 -7.69
C GLN A 9 -18.62 0.92 -7.23
N ARG A 10 -17.58 0.71 -8.06
CA ARG A 10 -16.45 -0.15 -7.69
C ARG A 10 -15.17 0.65 -7.51
N LEU A 11 -14.78 0.80 -6.25
CA LEU A 11 -13.45 1.25 -5.85
C LEU A 11 -12.54 0.04 -5.72
N TYR A 12 -11.35 0.14 -6.28
CA TYR A 12 -10.28 -0.84 -6.19
C TYR A 12 -9.19 -0.31 -5.26
N GLN A 13 -8.50 -1.22 -4.58
CA GLN A 13 -7.37 -0.90 -3.72
C GLN A 13 -6.33 -2.00 -3.84
N VAL A 14 -5.09 -1.63 -4.10
CA VAL A 14 -3.96 -2.57 -4.10
C VAL A 14 -3.46 -2.74 -2.67
N ARG A 15 -3.21 -3.98 -2.25
CA ARG A 15 -2.61 -4.30 -0.95
C ARG A 15 -1.33 -5.09 -1.15
N VAL A 16 -0.28 -4.71 -0.42
CA VAL A 16 1.06 -5.27 -0.52
C VAL A 16 1.56 -5.59 0.88
N GLY A 17 2.26 -6.71 1.04
CA GLY A 17 2.90 -7.10 2.31
C GLY A 17 4.25 -7.75 2.06
N LEU A 18 5.15 -7.64 3.02
CA LEU A 18 6.44 -8.32 3.01
C LEU A 18 6.34 -9.64 3.77
N ARG A 19 6.67 -10.75 3.11
CA ARG A 19 6.80 -12.07 3.75
C ARG A 19 8.28 -12.40 3.93
N VAL A 20 8.64 -12.82 5.14
CA VAL A 20 10.01 -13.20 5.51
C VAL A 20 10.08 -14.67 5.89
N SER A 21 11.29 -15.23 5.91
CA SER A 21 11.50 -16.63 6.28
C SER A 21 11.07 -16.88 7.72
N PRO A 22 10.24 -17.90 8.00
CA PRO A 22 9.81 -18.22 9.36
C PRO A 22 10.95 -18.79 10.22
N LYS A 23 12.09 -19.17 9.60
CA LYS A 23 13.23 -19.78 10.29
C LYS A 23 14.06 -18.79 11.10
N VAL A 24 13.88 -17.48 10.86
CA VAL A 24 14.60 -16.42 11.57
C VAL A 24 13.56 -15.47 12.13
N PRO A 25 13.58 -15.16 13.44
CA PRO A 25 12.71 -14.15 14.00
C PRO A 25 13.05 -12.80 13.36
N VAL A 26 12.06 -12.17 12.75
CA VAL A 26 12.21 -10.89 12.03
C VAL A 26 11.13 -9.94 12.49
N HIS A 27 11.52 -8.73 12.86
CA HIS A 27 10.59 -7.62 13.08
C HIS A 27 10.40 -6.86 11.77
N ILE A 28 9.15 -6.66 11.34
CA ILE A 28 8.82 -5.95 10.11
C ILE A 28 8.19 -4.61 10.45
N GLU A 29 8.80 -3.54 9.96
CA GLU A 29 8.22 -2.20 9.96
C GLU A 29 7.77 -1.87 8.54
N ALA A 30 6.61 -1.23 8.42
CA ALA A 30 6.10 -0.73 7.15
C ALA A 30 5.84 0.77 7.28
N SER A 31 6.13 1.52 6.23
CA SER A 31 5.79 2.94 6.14
C SER A 31 5.38 3.28 4.72
N VAL A 32 4.51 4.28 4.60
CA VAL A 32 3.98 4.73 3.32
C VAL A 32 4.27 6.21 3.20
N SER A 33 4.94 6.63 2.13
CA SER A 33 5.09 8.05 1.86
C SER A 33 3.93 8.49 0.98
N SER A 34 3.04 9.32 1.54
CA SER A 34 2.01 9.99 0.77
C SER A 34 2.67 10.99 -0.17
N SER A 35 2.56 10.76 -1.48
CA SER A 35 2.84 11.78 -2.48
C SER A 35 1.74 12.83 -2.39
N ASN A 36 2.11 14.06 -1.99
CA ASN A 36 1.20 15.19 -1.76
C ASN A 36 0.51 15.71 -3.05
N ASN A 37 0.51 14.93 -4.14
CA ASN A 37 -0.03 15.34 -5.44
C ASN A 37 -1.57 15.36 -5.49
N ALA A 38 -2.21 14.91 -4.42
CA ALA A 38 -3.65 14.96 -4.16
C ALA A 38 -4.23 16.38 -4.17
N ALA A 39 -3.43 17.39 -3.82
CA ALA A 39 -3.88 18.77 -3.76
C ALA A 39 -4.25 19.37 -5.13
N ARG A 40 -3.88 18.73 -6.25
CA ARG A 40 -4.15 19.24 -7.61
C ARG A 40 -5.48 18.80 -8.21
N THR A 41 -6.22 17.88 -7.59
CA THR A 41 -7.43 17.28 -8.20
C THR A 41 -8.72 17.53 -7.43
N GLY A 42 -8.72 18.41 -6.42
CA GLY A 42 -9.93 18.87 -5.73
C GLY A 42 -10.77 17.79 -5.03
N ARG A 43 -10.29 16.53 -4.99
CA ARG A 43 -10.88 15.45 -4.20
C ARG A 43 -10.06 15.25 -2.92
N PRO A 44 -10.68 14.90 -1.79
CA PRO A 44 -9.94 14.35 -0.66
C PRO A 44 -9.31 13.04 -1.14
N ALA A 45 -8.07 13.08 -1.64
CA ALA A 45 -7.41 11.86 -2.04
C ALA A 45 -7.06 11.12 -0.76
N ALA A 46 -7.78 10.04 -0.50
CA ALA A 46 -7.33 9.07 0.49
C ALA A 46 -5.90 8.67 0.10
N ASN A 47 -4.97 8.84 1.04
CA ASN A 47 -3.58 8.49 0.83
C ASN A 47 -3.41 6.97 0.94
N ALA A 48 -2.31 6.45 0.39
CA ALA A 48 -1.89 5.10 0.76
C ALA A 48 -1.66 5.02 2.28
N SER A 49 -2.01 3.88 2.87
CA SER A 49 -2.09 3.70 4.31
C SER A 49 -1.65 2.29 4.72
N LEU A 50 -1.46 2.07 6.02
CA LEU A 50 -1.16 0.75 6.57
C LEU A 50 -2.46 0.15 7.14
N ILE A 51 -2.80 -1.06 6.70
CA ILE A 51 -3.98 -1.81 7.14
C ILE A 51 -3.50 -3.19 7.62
N GLY A 52 -3.49 -3.40 8.93
CA GLY A 52 -3.11 -4.71 9.52
C GLY A 52 -1.70 -5.18 9.15
N GLY A 53 -0.73 -4.25 9.06
CA GLY A 53 0.65 -4.54 8.65
C GLY A 53 0.87 -4.67 7.14
N LEU A 54 -0.20 -4.59 6.34
CA LEU A 54 -0.12 -4.49 4.88
C LEU A 54 -0.14 -3.02 4.48
N ALA A 55 0.64 -2.67 3.46
CA ALA A 55 0.50 -1.37 2.82
C ALA A 55 -0.64 -1.43 1.80
N ALA A 56 -1.53 -0.46 1.88
CA ALA A 56 -2.68 -0.34 1.02
C ALA A 56 -2.58 0.95 0.22
N SER A 57 -2.82 0.88 -1.09
CA SER A 57 -2.81 2.03 -1.97
C SER A 57 -3.96 2.99 -1.63
N ARG A 58 -3.93 4.18 -2.24
CA ARG A 58 -5.16 4.96 -2.35
C ARG A 58 -6.24 4.18 -3.10
N PRO A 59 -7.54 4.34 -2.76
CA PRO A 59 -8.62 3.81 -3.56
C PRO A 59 -8.65 4.48 -4.94
N PHE A 60 -8.92 3.70 -5.97
CA PHE A 60 -9.02 4.18 -7.35
C PHE A 60 -10.18 3.48 -8.09
N GLN A 61 -10.55 4.01 -9.25
CA GLN A 61 -11.59 3.45 -10.09
C GLN A 61 -11.00 2.99 -11.41
N ILE A 62 -11.61 1.96 -12.00
CA ILE A 62 -11.34 1.49 -13.35
C ILE A 62 -12.64 1.66 -14.12
N MET A 63 -12.65 2.61 -15.04
CA MET A 63 -13.81 3.00 -15.84
C MET A 63 -13.87 2.23 -17.16
N TYR A 64 -12.73 1.84 -17.70
CA TYR A 64 -12.65 1.14 -18.98
C TYR A 64 -11.79 -0.11 -18.89
N ARG A 65 -12.09 -1.08 -19.76
CA ARG A 65 -11.24 -2.28 -19.91
C ARG A 65 -9.86 -1.85 -20.38
N ASN A 66 -8.82 -2.40 -19.75
CA ASN A 66 -7.40 -2.10 -20.02
C ASN A 66 -6.98 -0.65 -19.68
N GLU A 67 -7.74 0.06 -18.83
CA GLU A 67 -7.30 1.35 -18.31
C GLU A 67 -6.03 1.18 -17.46
N GLU A 68 -5.01 1.97 -17.76
CA GLU A 68 -3.83 2.09 -16.92
C GLU A 68 -4.04 3.17 -15.86
N VAL A 69 -4.02 2.79 -14.59
CA VAL A 69 -4.21 3.72 -13.46
C VAL A 69 -2.90 3.91 -12.71
N THR A 70 -2.31 5.10 -12.82
CA THR A 70 -1.07 5.43 -12.10
C THR A 70 -1.35 5.89 -10.66
N LEU A 71 -0.90 5.12 -9.67
CA LEU A 71 -1.11 5.43 -8.24
C LEU A 71 0.00 6.29 -7.63
N ARG A 72 1.26 6.09 -8.02
CA ARG A 72 2.46 6.77 -7.49
C ARG A 72 2.64 6.63 -5.97
N ASP A 73 2.09 5.57 -5.39
CA ASP A 73 2.29 5.23 -3.98
C ASP A 73 3.67 4.61 -3.78
N ILE A 74 4.37 5.03 -2.73
CA ILE A 74 5.67 4.46 -2.36
C ILE A 74 5.54 3.85 -0.98
N VAL A 75 5.89 2.57 -0.88
CA VAL A 75 5.83 1.78 0.33
C VAL A 75 7.24 1.31 0.67
N HIS A 76 7.66 1.55 1.90
CA HIS A 76 8.92 1.04 2.44
C HIS A 76 8.63 -0.05 3.46
N PHE A 77 9.21 -1.23 3.25
CA PHE A 77 9.26 -2.29 4.24
C PHE A 77 10.68 -2.41 4.78
N ARG A 78 10.82 -2.48 6.11
CA ARG A 78 12.09 -2.72 6.78
C ARG A 78 11.99 -4.00 7.59
N ALA A 79 12.86 -4.95 7.30
CA ALA A 79 12.96 -6.22 8.01
C ALA A 79 14.21 -6.22 8.90
N HIS A 80 14.02 -6.31 10.21
CA HIS A 80 15.07 -6.43 11.21
C HIS A 80 15.22 -7.89 11.62
N LEU A 81 16.35 -8.51 11.28
CA LEU A 81 16.70 -9.85 11.77
C LEU A 81 17.00 -9.77 13.27
N LEU A 82 16.25 -10.52 14.07
CA LEU A 82 16.48 -10.63 15.50
C LEU A 82 17.48 -11.76 15.73
N GLY A 83 18.78 -11.46 15.62
CA GLY A 83 19.82 -12.42 16.01
C GLY A 83 19.71 -12.74 17.50
N LYS A 84 19.90 -14.01 17.90
CA LYS A 84 20.15 -14.32 19.31
C LYS A 84 21.44 -13.59 19.70
N LYS A 85 21.36 -12.70 20.69
CA LYS A 85 22.55 -12.12 21.30
C LYS A 85 23.36 -13.30 21.85
N VAL A 86 24.49 -13.64 21.21
CA VAL A 86 25.45 -14.58 21.79
C VAL A 86 26.02 -13.85 22.99
N VAL A 87 25.56 -14.23 24.18
CA VAL A 87 26.16 -13.75 25.42
C VAL A 87 27.50 -14.48 25.54
N PRO A 88 28.65 -13.77 25.52
CA PRO A 88 29.92 -14.42 25.80
C PRO A 88 29.87 -14.92 27.25
N ILE A 89 30.05 -16.22 27.43
CA ILE A 89 30.32 -16.80 28.74
C ILE A 89 31.76 -16.40 29.06
N ALA A 90 31.92 -15.69 30.18
CA ALA A 90 33.22 -15.26 30.70
C ALA A 90 34.12 -16.45 31.04
#